data_AF-A0A7X8LUG1-F1
#
_entry.id   AF-A0A7X8LUG1-F1
#
_cell.length_a   1.000
_cell.length_b   1.000
_cell.length_c   1.000
_cell.angle_alpha   90.00
_cell.angle_beta   90.00
_cell.angle_gamma   90.00
#
_symmetry.space_group_name_H-M   'P 1'
#
loop_
_entity.id
_entity.type
_entity.pdbx_description
1 polymer ?
#
loop_
_entity_poly.entity_id
_entity_poly.type
_entity_poly.pdbx_seq_one_letter_code
_entity_poly.pdbx_strand_id
1 'polypeptide(L)'
;MNIETILNRRERILRKGIYPALEFVVLEDCTMGELVNRLDYDRFHTIYILNKDLDIMGKITETDIISVADKCSTKDRIGDVFKSKLR
;
A
#
# COMPACT_ATOMS: atom_id res chain seq x y z
N MET A 1 -3.12 -10.71 4.02
CA MET A 1 -1.71 -11.16 4.10
C MET A 1 -1.14 -10.78 5.46
N ASN A 2 0.01 -11.35 5.86
CA ASN A 2 0.77 -10.85 7.01
C ASN A 2 1.99 -10.04 6.54
N ILE A 3 2.61 -9.26 7.45
CA ILE A 3 3.77 -8.40 7.14
C ILE A 3 4.95 -9.24 6.62
N GLU A 4 5.17 -10.45 7.16
CA GLU A 4 6.22 -11.36 6.68
C GLU A 4 6.01 -11.76 5.20
N THR A 5 4.75 -11.92 4.76
CA THR A 5 4.45 -12.24 3.36
C THR A 5 4.79 -11.08 2.43
N ILE A 6 4.74 -9.84 2.92
CA ILE A 6 5.00 -8.61 2.16
C ILE A 6 6.49 -8.49 1.84
N LEU A 7 7.37 -8.84 2.78
CA LEU A 7 8.83 -8.79 2.59
C LEU A 7 9.30 -9.67 1.42
N ASN A 8 8.67 -10.83 1.22
CA ASN A 8 8.99 -11.76 0.14
C ASN A 8 8.37 -11.39 -1.23
N ARG A 9 7.52 -10.34 -1.32
CA ARG A 9 6.82 -9.98 -2.57
C ARG A 9 7.75 -9.37 -3.60
N ARG A 10 8.72 -8.57 -3.16
CA ARG A 10 9.65 -7.86 -4.07
C ARG A 10 10.41 -8.85 -4.95
N GLU A 11 10.99 -9.90 -4.36
CA GLU A 11 11.70 -10.93 -5.12
C GLU A 11 10.78 -11.68 -6.08
N ARG A 12 9.55 -11.98 -5.65
CA ARG A 12 8.56 -12.65 -6.51
C ARG A 12 8.21 -11.81 -7.73
N ILE A 13 8.05 -10.49 -7.59
CA ILE A 13 7.75 -9.54 -8.68
C ILE A 13 8.94 -9.33 -9.63
N LEU A 14 10.16 -9.57 -9.18
CA LEU A 14 11.32 -9.52 -10.07
C LEU A 14 11.49 -10.81 -10.88
N ARG A 15 11.18 -11.98 -10.31
CA ARG A 15 11.43 -13.29 -10.95
C ARG A 15 10.55 -13.64 -12.15
N LYS A 16 9.29 -13.24 -12.12
CA LYS A 16 8.20 -13.62 -13.05
C LYS A 16 7.98 -12.56 -14.15
N GLY A 17 8.56 -11.36 -14.04
CA GLY A 17 8.73 -10.36 -15.11
C GLY A 17 7.46 -9.63 -15.60
N ILE A 18 6.35 -10.34 -15.79
CA ILE A 18 5.06 -9.81 -16.23
C ILE A 18 3.98 -10.17 -15.20
N TYR A 19 3.23 -9.17 -14.74
CA TYR A 19 2.19 -9.32 -13.70
C TYR A 19 1.03 -8.40 -13.98
N PRO A 20 -0.20 -8.81 -13.66
CA PRO A 20 -1.33 -7.90 -13.62
C PRO A 20 -1.11 -6.84 -12.53
N ALA A 21 -1.45 -5.59 -12.84
CA ALA A 21 -1.55 -4.52 -11.85
C ALA A 21 -3.01 -4.41 -11.36
N LEU A 22 -3.18 -4.11 -10.07
CA LEU A 22 -4.44 -3.73 -9.48
C LEU A 22 -4.33 -2.30 -8.98
N GLU A 23 -5.28 -1.47 -9.40
CA GLU A 23 -5.40 -0.10 -8.95
C GLU A 23 -6.65 0.06 -8.09
N PHE A 24 -6.52 0.72 -6.94
CA PHE A 24 -7.65 1.05 -6.09
C PHE A 24 -7.38 2.30 -5.25
N VAL A 25 -8.44 2.82 -4.65
CA VAL A 25 -8.40 4.00 -3.79
C VAL A 25 -8.52 3.60 -2.33
N VAL A 26 -7.92 4.41 -1.45
CA VAL A 26 -8.07 4.28 0.00
C VAL A 26 -8.23 5.67 0.61
N LEU A 27 -9.10 5.80 1.61
CA LEU A 27 -9.24 7.04 2.35
C LEU A 27 -8.06 7.21 3.31
N GLU A 28 -7.63 8.45 3.53
CA GLU A 28 -6.50 8.80 4.41
C GLU A 28 -6.67 8.34 5.87
N ASP A 29 -7.91 8.16 6.33
CA ASP A 29 -8.25 7.77 7.69
C ASP A 29 -8.34 6.25 7.90
N CYS A 30 -8.29 5.47 6.82
CA CYS A 30 -8.13 4.02 6.89
C CYS A 30 -6.79 3.64 7.52
N THR A 31 -6.75 2.45 8.11
CA THR A 31 -5.58 1.91 8.79
C THR A 31 -4.69 1.11 7.85
N MET A 32 -3.40 0.99 8.21
CA MET A 32 -2.44 0.12 7.51
C MET A 32 -2.90 -1.35 7.49
N GLY A 33 -3.53 -1.84 8.57
CA GLY A 33 -4.06 -3.20 8.63
C GLY A 33 -5.16 -3.45 7.59
N GLU A 34 -6.09 -2.51 7.42
CA GLU A 34 -7.12 -2.58 6.40
C GLU A 34 -6.53 -2.59 4.99
N LEU A 35 -5.54 -1.74 4.73
CA LEU A 35 -4.83 -1.69 3.44
C LEU A 35 -4.14 -3.03 3.13
N VAL A 36 -3.35 -3.54 4.07
CA VAL A 36 -2.58 -4.79 3.92
C VAL A 36 -3.49 -5.99 3.70
N ASN A 37 -4.67 -6.00 4.32
CA ASN A 37 -5.66 -7.06 4.14
C ASN A 37 -6.29 -7.07 2.74
N ARG A 38 -6.26 -5.94 2.01
CA ARG A 38 -6.78 -5.82 0.64
C ARG A 38 -5.76 -6.15 -0.45
N LEU A 39 -4.48 -6.24 -0.11
CA LEU A 39 -3.45 -6.59 -1.08
C LEU A 39 -3.67 -8.03 -1.60
N ASP A 40 -3.67 -8.18 -2.92
CA ASP A 40 -3.75 -9.47 -3.62
C ASP A 40 -2.38 -10.15 -3.63
N TYR A 41 -2.35 -11.48 -3.55
CA TYR A 41 -1.09 -12.22 -3.60
C TYR A 41 -0.36 -12.06 -4.95
N ASP A 42 -1.06 -12.02 -6.08
CA ASP A 42 -0.44 -12.18 -7.41
C ASP A 42 -0.55 -10.97 -8.33
N ARG A 43 -0.88 -9.80 -7.77
CA ARG A 43 -0.97 -8.53 -8.49
C ARG A 43 -0.02 -7.49 -7.91
N PHE A 44 0.48 -6.60 -8.77
CA PHE A 44 1.18 -5.40 -8.34
C PHE A 44 0.18 -4.31 -7.96
N HIS A 45 0.36 -3.65 -6.81
CA HIS A 45 -0.63 -2.68 -6.32
C HIS A 45 -0.17 -1.23 -6.51
N THR A 46 -1.01 -0.45 -7.18
CA THR A 46 -0.96 1.01 -7.18
C THR A 46 -2.16 1.52 -6.40
N ILE A 47 -1.94 2.30 -5.36
CA ILE A 47 -3.01 2.76 -4.46
C ILE A 47 -3.02 4.27 -4.44
N TYR A 48 -4.19 4.86 -4.70
CA TYR A 48 -4.40 6.30 -4.59
C TYR A 48 -4.98 6.62 -3.22
N ILE A 49 -4.41 7.62 -2.55
CA ILE A 49 -4.89 8.10 -1.25
C ILE A 49 -5.85 9.25 -1.49
N LEU A 50 -7.05 9.13 -0.95
CA LEU A 50 -8.10 10.13 -1.02
C LEU A 50 -8.27 10.86 0.31
N ASN A 51 -8.56 12.16 0.25
CA ASN A 51 -9.10 12.89 1.42
C ASN A 51 -10.61 12.60 1.58
N LYS A 52 -11.22 13.24 2.57
CA LYS A 52 -12.68 13.15 2.81
C LYS A 52 -13.55 13.75 1.69
N ASP A 53 -12.99 14.64 0.90
CA ASP A 53 -13.65 15.29 -0.24
C ASP A 53 -13.50 14.48 -1.54
N LEU A 54 -12.89 13.28 -1.45
CA LEU A 54 -12.57 12.36 -2.56
C LEU A 54 -11.52 12.91 -3.55
N ASP A 55 -10.75 13.92 -3.16
CA ASP A 55 -9.59 14.37 -3.93
C ASP A 55 -8.43 13.40 -3.75
N ILE A 56 -7.71 13.14 -4.86
CA ILE A 56 -6.48 12.36 -4.84
C ILE A 56 -5.36 13.19 -4.22
N MET A 57 -5.01 12.89 -2.98
CA MET A 57 -3.89 13.52 -2.28
C MET A 57 -2.54 12.96 -2.71
N GLY A 58 -2.50 11.71 -3.13
CA GLY A 58 -1.25 11.05 -3.47
C GLY A 58 -1.41 9.64 -3.99
N LYS A 59 -0.27 9.02 -4.29
CA LYS A 59 -0.16 7.65 -4.79
C LYS A 59 0.94 6.94 -4.03
N ILE A 60 0.65 5.72 -3.61
CA ILE A 60 1.61 4.79 -3.05
C ILE A 60 1.61 3.50 -3.88
N THR A 61 2.73 2.81 -3.84
CA THR A 61 2.88 1.50 -4.46
C THR A 61 3.20 0.45 -3.41
N GLU A 62 3.21 -0.80 -3.83
CA GLU A 62 3.67 -1.91 -3.01
C GLU A 62 5.07 -1.72 -2.42
N THR A 63 5.97 -1.02 -3.14
CA THR A 63 7.32 -0.69 -2.64
C THR A 63 7.26 0.26 -1.45
N ASP A 64 6.32 1.20 -1.45
CA ASP A 64 6.15 2.15 -0.37
C ASP A 64 5.64 1.44 0.88
N ILE A 65 4.67 0.54 0.71
CA ILE A 65 4.15 -0.30 1.80
C ILE A 65 5.27 -1.14 2.42
N ILE A 66 6.09 -1.81 1.59
CA ILE A 66 7.25 -2.59 2.07
C ILE A 66 8.21 -1.71 2.87
N SER A 67 8.48 -0.47 2.41
CA SER A 67 9.45 0.42 3.07
C SER A 67 9.04 0.91 4.46
N VAL A 68 7.73 0.94 4.73
CA VAL A 68 7.18 1.38 6.03
C VAL A 68 6.77 0.23 6.93
N ALA A 69 6.69 -1.01 6.40
CA ALA A 69 6.16 -2.18 7.10
C ALA A 69 6.86 -2.46 8.44
N ASP A 70 8.17 -2.21 8.54
CA ASP A 70 8.95 -2.41 9.77
C ASP A 70 8.78 -1.28 10.80
N LYS A 71 8.20 -0.15 10.39
CA LYS A 71 8.12 1.10 11.17
C LYS A 71 6.70 1.47 11.59
N CYS A 72 5.67 0.88 10.96
CA CYS A 72 4.27 1.18 11.25
C CYS A 72 3.58 0.04 12.01
N SER A 73 2.62 0.42 12.84
CA SER A 73 1.63 -0.47 13.43
C SER A 73 0.45 -0.67 12.49
N THR A 74 -0.26 -1.79 12.62
CA THR A 74 -1.49 -2.06 11.86
C THR A 74 -2.61 -1.06 12.13
N LYS A 75 -2.54 -0.33 13.25
CA LYS A 75 -3.50 0.69 13.67
C LYS A 75 -3.19 2.08 13.13
N ASP A 76 -2.00 2.28 12.55
CA ASP A 76 -1.60 3.59 12.06
C ASP A 76 -2.43 3.96 10.82
N ARG A 77 -2.78 5.25 10.72
CA ARG A 77 -3.55 5.77 9.60
C ARG A 77 -2.67 5.99 8.38
N ILE A 78 -3.21 5.68 7.21
CA ILE A 78 -2.50 5.80 5.93
C ILE A 78 -2.05 7.24 5.68
N GLY A 79 -2.93 8.21 5.95
CA GLY A 79 -2.61 9.63 5.80
C GLY A 79 -1.42 10.05 6.67
N ASP A 80 -1.32 9.53 7.89
CA ASP A 80 -0.23 9.81 8.82
C ASP A 80 1.09 9.14 8.41
N VAL A 81 1.02 7.87 7.97
CA VAL A 81 2.19 7.10 7.54
C VAL A 81 2.80 7.66 6.26
N PHE A 82 1.98 8.11 5.32
CA PHE A 82 2.42 8.57 4.00
C PHE A 82 2.38 10.10 3.82
N LYS A 83 2.38 10.89 4.90
CA LYS A 83 2.35 12.37 4.86
C LYS A 83 3.33 12.98 3.86
N SER A 84 4.54 12.43 3.74
CA SER A 84 5.57 12.94 2.82
C SER A 84 5.24 12.77 1.33
N LYS A 85 4.22 11.98 1.00
CA LYS A 85 3.76 11.71 -0.36
C LYS A 85 2.40 12.32 -0.69
N LEU A 86 1.77 12.97 0.28
CA LEU A 86 0.52 13.70 0.08
C LEU A 86 0.84 15.12 -0.41
N ARG A 87 -0.01 15.67 -1.28
CA ARG A 87 0.05 17.05 -1.77
C ARG A 87 -1.03 17.90 -1.15
#